data_AF-A0A2I0LCQ9-F1
#
_entry.id   AF-A0A2I0LCQ9-F1
#
_cell.length_a   1.000
_cell.length_b   1.000
_cell.length_c   1.000
_cell.angle_alpha   90.00
_cell.angle_beta   90.00
_cell.angle_gamma   90.00
#
_symmetry.space_group_name_H-M   'P 1'
#
loop_
_entity.id
_entity.type
_entity.pdbx_description
1 polymer ?
#
loop_
_entity_poly.entity_id
_entity_poly.type
_entity_poly.pdbx_seq_one_letter_code
_entity_poly.pdbx_strand_id
1 'polypeptide(L)'
;MVSITKENLIEPFEFEIAQGPAHCDVIDAVDGKPWYADIKHLLQTGQFPAFTDRHDRRTLRRIATHFFLSGETLYHRSFDATLLRCVDENEAQRLMEEVHEGNCGPHMNELMLAKKLMLLGYFWSTMKTDCVKHV
;
A
#
# COMPACT_ATOMS: atom_id res chain seq x y z
N MET A 1 -44.76 24.24 23.84
CA MET A 1 -44.19 24.90 22.65
C MET A 1 -42.85 25.48 23.10
N VAL A 2 -41.74 24.77 22.84
CA VAL A 2 -40.41 25.17 23.32
C VAL A 2 -39.77 26.02 22.25
N SER A 3 -39.56 27.29 22.57
CA SER A 3 -38.89 28.27 21.71
C SER A 3 -37.40 27.99 21.72
N ILE A 4 -36.83 27.60 20.57
CA ILE A 4 -35.39 27.43 20.41
C ILE A 4 -34.78 28.82 20.22
N THR A 5 -34.01 29.28 21.20
CA THR A 5 -33.22 30.51 21.12
C THR A 5 -32.11 30.33 20.10
N LYS A 6 -31.98 31.30 19.18
CA LYS A 6 -30.96 31.36 18.12
C LYS A 6 -29.58 31.67 18.71
N GLU A 7 -28.98 30.76 19.44
CA GLU A 7 -27.62 30.94 19.97
C GLU A 7 -27.00 29.55 20.17
N ASN A 8 -26.49 28.98 19.08
CA ASN A 8 -25.48 27.90 19.07
C ASN A 8 -24.90 27.83 17.64
N LEU A 9 -24.47 28.97 17.12
CA LEU A 9 -23.65 29.01 15.91
C LEU A 9 -22.28 28.46 16.31
N ILE A 10 -22.08 27.17 16.06
CA ILE A 10 -20.75 26.58 16.12
C ILE A 10 -19.92 27.35 15.11
N GLU A 11 -18.90 28.08 15.57
CA GLU A 11 -17.97 28.77 14.68
C GLU A 11 -17.36 27.74 13.70
N PRO A 12 -17.39 28.01 12.39
CA PRO A 12 -16.80 27.11 11.41
C PRO A 12 -15.32 26.91 11.73
N PHE A 13 -14.93 25.65 11.90
CA PHE A 13 -13.52 25.31 12.05
C PHE A 13 -12.81 25.58 10.72
N GLU A 14 -12.03 26.65 10.67
CA GLU A 14 -11.18 26.97 9.52
C GLU A 14 -9.98 26.04 9.53
N PHE A 15 -9.87 25.18 8.51
CA PHE A 15 -8.69 24.38 8.26
C PHE A 15 -7.97 24.93 7.03
N GLU A 16 -6.69 25.26 7.20
CA GLU A 16 -5.84 25.60 6.07
C GLU A 16 -5.31 24.31 5.44
N ILE A 17 -5.62 24.10 4.16
CA ILE A 17 -5.04 23.01 3.38
C ILE A 17 -3.58 23.40 3.11
N ALA A 18 -2.65 22.72 3.80
CA ALA A 18 -1.22 22.89 3.57
C ALA A 18 -0.90 22.59 2.10
N GLN A 19 -0.38 23.59 1.39
CA GLN A 19 -0.02 23.51 -0.04
C GLN A 19 1.30 22.77 -0.30
N GLY A 20 1.80 22.02 0.68
CA GLY A 20 2.97 21.18 0.51
C GLY A 20 2.60 19.89 -0.24
N PRO A 21 3.51 19.29 -1.01
CA PRO A 21 3.26 17.96 -1.57
C PRO A 21 2.97 17.01 -0.42
N ALA A 22 1.82 16.33 -0.48
CA ALA A 22 1.62 15.12 0.30
C ALA A 22 2.70 14.14 -0.15
N HIS A 23 3.71 13.93 0.68
CA HIS A 23 4.78 12.98 0.36
C HIS A 23 4.16 11.58 0.43
N CYS A 24 3.71 11.08 -0.73
CA CYS A 24 3.42 9.68 -0.90
C CYS A 24 4.77 8.97 -0.93
N ASP A 25 5.08 8.20 0.12
CA ASP A 25 6.23 7.30 0.15
C ASP A 25 6.01 6.18 -0.88
N VAL A 26 6.16 6.48 -2.18
CA VAL A 26 5.98 5.52 -3.28
C VAL A 26 7.24 4.68 -3.37
N ILE A 27 7.06 3.36 -3.41
CA ILE A 27 8.14 2.40 -3.64
C ILE A 27 7.99 1.91 -5.08
N ASP A 28 8.86 2.39 -5.94
CA ASP A 28 8.91 1.96 -7.34
C ASP A 28 9.91 0.81 -7.51
N ALA A 29 9.64 -0.07 -8.46
CA ALA A 29 10.61 -1.05 -8.91
C ALA A 29 11.72 -0.35 -9.70
N VAL A 30 12.97 -0.63 -9.33
CA VAL A 30 14.16 -0.09 -9.99
C VAL A 30 14.99 -1.27 -10.49
N ASP A 31 15.50 -1.17 -11.72
CA ASP A 31 16.45 -2.12 -12.33
C ASP A 31 15.95 -3.57 -12.46
N GLY A 32 14.64 -3.78 -12.70
CA GLY A 32 14.07 -5.11 -12.91
C GLY A 32 14.10 -6.02 -11.66
N LYS A 33 14.38 -5.46 -10.49
CA LYS A 33 14.25 -6.13 -9.20
C LYS A 33 12.82 -5.96 -8.68
N PRO A 34 12.33 -6.86 -7.81
CA PRO A 34 11.05 -6.66 -7.14
C PRO A 34 11.02 -5.31 -6.41
N TRP A 35 9.88 -4.63 -6.45
CA TRP A 35 9.67 -3.33 -5.78
C TRP A 35 10.09 -3.31 -4.30
N TYR A 36 9.99 -4.46 -3.61
CA TYR A 36 10.36 -4.58 -2.19
C TYR A 36 11.84 -4.95 -1.95
N ALA A 37 12.70 -4.97 -2.98
CA ALA A 37 14.08 -5.46 -2.87
C ALA A 37 14.89 -4.75 -1.78
N ASP A 38 14.81 -3.43 -1.72
CA ASP A 38 15.56 -2.64 -0.72
C ASP A 38 15.01 -2.83 0.70
N ILE A 39 13.70 -3.03 0.84
CA ILE A 39 13.05 -3.34 2.12
C ILE A 39 13.53 -4.71 2.61
N LYS A 40 13.49 -5.71 1.72
CA LYS A 40 13.95 -7.07 2.03
C LYS A 40 15.43 -7.04 2.42
N HIS A 41 16.28 -6.35 1.66
CA HIS A 41 17.70 -6.20 1.98
C HIS A 41 17.91 -5.57 3.36
N LEU A 42 17.23 -4.45 3.65
CA LEU A 42 17.34 -3.77 4.94
C LEU A 42 16.94 -4.68 6.10
N LEU A 43 15.86 -5.45 5.96
CA LEU A 43 15.39 -6.37 6.99
C LEU A 43 16.30 -7.59 7.16
N GLN A 44 16.96 -8.05 6.09
CA GLN A 44 17.89 -9.17 6.13
C GLN A 44 19.25 -8.79 6.74
N THR A 45 19.82 -7.66 6.34
CA THR A 45 21.20 -7.27 6.66
C THR A 45 21.30 -6.20 7.73
N GLY A 46 20.22 -5.47 8.00
CA GLY A 46 20.23 -4.26 8.82
C GLY A 46 20.93 -3.07 8.17
N GLN A 47 21.33 -3.19 6.89
CA GLN A 47 22.11 -2.20 6.16
C GLN A 47 21.29 -1.55 5.06
N PHE A 48 21.66 -0.31 4.73
CA PHE A 48 21.11 0.39 3.58
C PHE A 48 21.92 0.09 2.33
N PRO A 49 21.29 0.10 1.13
CA PRO A 49 22.03 0.08 -0.12
C PRO A 49 23.07 1.22 -0.18
N ALA A 50 24.22 0.94 -0.79
CA ALA A 50 25.38 1.83 -0.77
C ALA A 50 25.11 3.22 -1.40
N PHE A 51 24.13 3.31 -2.29
CA PHE A 51 23.82 4.49 -3.10
C PHE A 51 22.63 5.32 -2.58
N THR A 52 22.04 4.94 -1.44
CA THR A 52 20.85 5.60 -0.89
C THR A 52 21.24 6.87 -0.12
N ASP A 53 20.64 8.02 -0.45
CA ASP A 53 20.91 9.29 0.23
C ASP A 53 20.33 9.34 1.67
N ARG A 54 20.59 10.42 2.42
CA ARG A 54 20.09 10.53 3.81
C ARG A 54 18.56 10.56 3.89
N HIS A 55 17.90 11.22 2.95
CA HIS A 55 16.45 11.33 2.89
C HIS A 55 15.83 9.97 2.56
N ASP A 56 16.31 9.30 1.52
CA ASP A 56 15.87 7.98 1.10
C ASP A 56 16.06 6.94 2.20
N ARG A 57 17.17 6.99 2.95
CA ARG A 57 17.40 6.12 4.12
C ARG A 57 16.35 6.34 5.21
N ARG A 58 15.92 7.59 5.42
CA ARG A 58 14.88 7.92 6.40
C ARG A 58 13.53 7.41 5.92
N THR A 59 13.22 7.58 4.65
CA THR A 59 11.99 7.11 4.02
C THR A 59 11.92 5.58 4.05
N LEU A 60 12.96 4.88 3.57
CA LEU A 60 13.04 3.42 3.60
C LEU A 60 12.89 2.85 5.01
N ARG A 61 13.51 3.48 6.03
CA ARG A 61 13.33 3.08 7.44
C ARG A 61 11.88 3.17 7.89
N ARG A 62 11.19 4.26 7.54
CA ARG A 62 9.78 4.46 7.91
C ARG A 62 8.91 3.40 7.25
N ILE A 63 9.09 3.20 5.94
CA ILE A 63 8.31 2.23 5.20
C ILE A 63 8.55 0.81 5.70
N ALA A 64 9.82 0.43 5.94
CA ALA A 64 10.19 -0.90 6.41
C ALA A 64 9.52 -1.29 7.74
N THR A 65 9.07 -0.34 8.56
CA THR A 65 8.31 -0.65 9.80
C THR A 65 6.97 -1.35 9.54
N HIS A 66 6.42 -1.20 8.34
CA HIS A 66 5.19 -1.86 7.91
C HIS A 66 5.45 -3.28 7.38
N PHE A 67 6.71 -3.73 7.36
CA PHE A 67 7.07 -5.02 6.80
C PHE A 67 7.68 -5.95 7.84
N PHE A 68 7.49 -7.25 7.60
CA PHE A 68 8.02 -8.32 8.42
C PHE A 68 8.60 -9.40 7.51
N LEU A 69 9.84 -9.82 7.79
CA LEU A 69 10.51 -10.87 7.05
C LEU A 69 10.46 -12.18 7.83
N SER A 70 9.95 -13.24 7.22
CA SER A 70 9.94 -14.60 7.78
C SER A 70 10.57 -15.57 6.79
N GLY A 71 11.80 -16.01 7.10
CA GLY A 71 12.61 -16.76 6.15
C GLY A 71 12.90 -15.92 4.91
N GLU A 72 12.52 -16.43 3.74
CA GLU A 72 12.65 -15.73 2.46
C GLU A 72 11.43 -14.89 2.07
N THR A 73 10.34 -15.00 2.81
CA THR A 73 9.06 -14.38 2.47
C THR A 73 8.88 -13.06 3.22
N LEU A 74 8.61 -12.01 2.46
CA LEU A 74 8.29 -10.69 3.00
C LEU A 74 6.78 -10.55 3.15
N TYR A 75 6.35 -9.97 4.28
CA TYR A 75 4.97 -9.70 4.60
C TYR A 75 4.77 -8.20 4.86
N HIS A 76 3.71 -7.63 4.30
CA HIS A 76 3.19 -6.32 4.66
C HIS A 76 2.19 -6.47 5.81
N ARG A 77 2.33 -5.64 6.84
CA ARG A 77 1.39 -5.56 7.96
C ARG A 77 0.32 -4.54 7.61
N SER A 78 -0.90 -5.01 7.35
CA SER A 78 -2.05 -4.14 7.14
C SER A 78 -2.49 -3.46 8.45
N PHE A 79 -3.38 -2.48 8.32
CA PHE A 79 -3.88 -1.68 9.45
C PHE A 79 -4.56 -2.52 10.54
N ASP A 80 -5.20 -3.63 10.17
CA ASP A 80 -5.83 -4.61 11.06
C ASP A 80 -4.82 -5.66 11.61
N ALA A 81 -3.52 -5.43 11.41
CA ALA A 81 -2.41 -6.32 11.76
C ALA A 81 -2.38 -7.68 11.03
N THR A 82 -3.19 -7.85 9.97
CA THR A 82 -3.08 -9.00 9.08
C THR A 82 -1.74 -8.97 8.33
N LEU A 83 -1.11 -10.14 8.14
CA LEU A 83 0.12 -10.28 7.37
C LEU A 83 -0.21 -10.68 5.94
N LEU A 84 0.10 -9.80 5.00
CA LEU A 84 -0.10 -10.00 3.57
C LEU A 84 1.23 -10.32 2.90
N ARG A 85 1.34 -11.45 2.23
CA ARG A 85 2.54 -11.84 1.51
C ARG A 85 2.80 -10.86 0.36
N CYS A 86 3.99 -10.29 0.35
CA CYS A 86 4.44 -9.44 -0.74
C CYS A 86 4.74 -10.30 -1.97
N VAL A 87 4.21 -9.87 -3.12
CA VAL A 87 4.42 -10.52 -4.42
C VAL A 87 5.12 -9.57 -5.37
N ASP A 88 5.87 -10.15 -6.32
CA ASP A 88 6.48 -9.39 -7.41
C ASP A 88 5.47 -9.11 -8.53
N GLU A 89 5.89 -8.34 -9.53
CA GLU A 89 5.03 -7.89 -10.63
C GLU A 89 4.49 -9.06 -11.47
N ASN A 90 5.31 -10.09 -11.72
CA ASN A 90 4.91 -11.24 -12.53
C ASN A 90 3.87 -12.08 -11.79
N GLU A 91 4.08 -12.29 -10.49
CA GLU A 91 3.14 -13.01 -9.65
C GLU A 91 1.85 -12.21 -9.43
N ALA A 92 1.94 -10.89 -9.25
CA ALA A 92 0.77 -10.00 -9.16
C ALA A 92 -0.10 -10.07 -10.42
N GLN A 93 0.51 -10.07 -11.61
CA GLN A 93 -0.22 -10.21 -12.87
C GLN A 93 -1.00 -11.52 -12.94
N ARG A 94 -0.34 -12.65 -12.65
CA ARG A 94 -0.99 -13.97 -12.64
C ARG A 94 -2.14 -14.04 -11.64
N LEU A 95 -1.94 -13.50 -10.44
CA LEU A 95 -2.98 -13.47 -9.41
C LEU A 95 -4.19 -12.64 -9.85
N MET A 96 -3.98 -11.51 -10.53
CA MET A 96 -5.08 -10.72 -11.08
C MET A 96 -5.85 -11.51 -12.14
N GLU A 97 -5.15 -12.12 -13.10
CA GLU A 97 -5.74 -12.96 -14.15
C GLU A 97 -6.54 -14.11 -13.55
N GLU A 98 -5.96 -14.91 -12.65
CA GLU A 98 -6.63 -16.06 -12.02
C GLU A 98 -7.88 -15.66 -11.22
N VAL A 99 -7.80 -14.55 -10.48
CA VAL A 99 -8.92 -14.09 -9.64
C VAL A 99 -10.02 -13.45 -10.47
N HIS A 100 -9.65 -12.71 -11.52
CA HIS A 100 -10.58 -12.01 -12.41
C HIS A 100 -11.18 -12.92 -13.48
N GLU A 101 -10.52 -13.97 -13.95
CA GLU A 101 -11.10 -14.93 -14.91
C GLU A 101 -12.01 -15.98 -14.25
N GLY A 102 -12.09 -15.99 -12.92
CA GLY A 102 -13.00 -16.87 -12.19
C GLY A 102 -14.49 -16.57 -12.44
N ASN A 103 -15.37 -17.40 -11.88
CA ASN A 103 -16.83 -17.37 -12.13
C ASN A 103 -17.51 -16.01 -11.84
N CYS A 104 -16.92 -15.16 -11.00
CA CYS A 104 -17.44 -13.83 -10.66
C CYS A 104 -16.69 -12.69 -11.35
N GLY A 105 -15.76 -13.00 -12.26
CA GLY A 105 -14.94 -12.07 -13.01
C GLY A 105 -15.70 -10.93 -13.68
N PRO A 106 -16.67 -11.24 -14.56
CA PRO A 106 -17.46 -10.22 -15.27
C PRO A 106 -18.27 -9.28 -14.37
N HIS A 107 -18.36 -9.57 -13.07
CA HIS A 107 -19.07 -8.76 -12.07
C HIS A 107 -18.13 -8.11 -11.04
N MET A 108 -16.82 -8.41 -11.09
CA MET A 108 -15.83 -7.81 -10.19
C MET A 108 -15.34 -6.50 -10.76
N ASN A 109 -15.62 -5.41 -10.04
CA ASN A 109 -14.95 -4.14 -10.29
C ASN A 109 -13.52 -4.15 -9.71
N GLU A 110 -12.73 -3.14 -10.08
CA GLU A 110 -11.34 -2.96 -9.68
C GLU A 110 -11.14 -2.94 -8.16
N LEU A 111 -12.11 -2.37 -7.41
CA LEU A 111 -12.07 -2.34 -5.95
C LEU A 111 -12.34 -3.71 -5.33
N MET A 112 -13.26 -4.49 -5.91
CA MET A 112 -13.57 -5.84 -5.47
C MET A 112 -12.39 -6.78 -5.74
N LEU A 113 -11.73 -6.65 -6.89
CA LEU A 113 -10.55 -7.41 -7.24
C LEU A 113 -9.43 -7.17 -6.21
N ALA A 114 -9.07 -5.90 -5.97
CA ALA A 114 -8.05 -5.54 -4.99
C ALA A 114 -8.38 -6.06 -3.57
N LYS A 115 -9.63 -5.88 -3.12
CA LYS A 115 -10.07 -6.40 -1.81
C LYS A 115 -9.98 -7.91 -1.73
N LYS A 116 -10.37 -8.63 -2.79
CA LYS A 116 -10.32 -10.09 -2.82
C LYS A 116 -8.88 -10.58 -2.75
N LEU A 117 -7.95 -9.95 -3.46
CA LEU A 117 -6.53 -10.28 -3.41
C LEU A 117 -5.92 -10.04 -2.02
N MET A 118 -6.28 -8.92 -1.37
CA MET A 118 -5.89 -8.67 0.03
C MET A 118 -6.47 -9.72 0.99
N LEU A 119 -7.73 -10.11 0.80
CA LEU A 119 -8.37 -11.16 1.61
C LEU A 119 -7.72 -12.54 1.41
N LEU A 120 -7.20 -12.81 0.21
CA LEU A 120 -6.39 -14.01 -0.08
C LEU A 120 -4.97 -13.91 0.49
N GLY A 121 -4.60 -12.78 1.10
CA GLY A 121 -3.34 -12.60 1.80
C GLY A 121 -2.20 -12.10 0.92
N TYR A 122 -2.47 -11.43 -0.21
CA TYR A 122 -1.43 -10.91 -1.10
C TYR A 122 -1.33 -9.38 -1.05
N PHE A 123 -0.15 -8.84 -1.37
CA PHE A 123 0.11 -7.41 -1.41
C PHE A 123 1.21 -7.04 -2.41
N TRP A 124 1.05 -5.90 -3.09
CA TRP A 124 2.11 -5.19 -3.80
C TRP A 124 1.84 -3.68 -3.81
N SER A 125 2.88 -2.85 -3.99
CA SER A 125 2.81 -1.39 -3.81
C SER A 125 1.81 -0.71 -4.75
N THR A 126 1.65 -1.22 -5.97
CA THR A 126 0.78 -0.68 -7.02
C THR A 126 -0.56 -1.42 -7.17
N MET A 127 -0.94 -2.27 -6.20
CA MET A 127 -2.12 -3.14 -6.29
C MET A 127 -3.39 -2.41 -6.76
N LYS A 128 -3.69 -1.26 -6.17
CA LYS A 128 -4.90 -0.52 -6.53
C LYS A 128 -4.85 -0.02 -7.97
N THR A 129 -3.73 0.52 -8.42
CA THR A 129 -3.57 1.03 -9.78
C THR A 129 -3.54 -0.08 -10.81
N ASP A 130 -3.00 -1.25 -10.45
CA ASP A 130 -2.92 -2.37 -11.38
C ASP A 130 -4.29 -3.05 -11.55
N CYS A 131 -5.07 -3.17 -10.47
CA CYS A 131 -6.45 -3.65 -10.57
C CYS A 131 -7.32 -2.73 -11.45
N VAL A 132 -7.13 -1.41 -11.38
CA VAL A 132 -7.83 -0.43 -12.24
C VAL A 132 -7.46 -0.58 -13.71
N LYS A 133 -6.21 -0.96 -14.02
CA LYS A 133 -5.75 -1.16 -15.40
C LYS A 133 -6.17 -2.51 -15.96
N HIS A 134 -6.42 -3.49 -15.09
CA HIS A 134 -6.74 -4.87 -15.48
C HIS A 134 -8.22 -5.08 -15.82
N VAL A 135 -9.13 -4.49 -15.02
CA VAL A 135 -10.59 -4.54 -15.22
C VAL A 135 -11.04 -3.56 -16.30
#